data_AF-A0AAV8EBW6-F1
#
_entry.id   AF-A0AAV8EBW6-F1
#
_cell.length_a   1.000
_cell.length_b   1.000
_cell.length_c   1.000
_cell.angle_alpha   90.00
_cell.angle_beta   90.00
_cell.angle_gamma   90.00
#
_symmetry.space_group_name_H-M   'P 1'
#
loop_
_entity.id
_entity.type
_entity.pdbx_description
1 polymer ?
#
loop_
_entity_poly.entity_id
_entity_poly.type
_entity_poly.pdbx_seq_one_letter_code
_entity_poly.pdbx_strand_id
1 'polypeptide(L)'
;MSSIFKPNCAAVPVPYRLEKHAKRRTCCLSHRNYRLTPPFSLEQNFVSLSLSQLRFIYTHTETKQRAKQQKRERMDRKDVGILAMDIYFPPTCVKQEALEVHDGASKGKYTIGLGQDCMAFCTEVEDVISMSLTAVSSLLKKYQIDPKMIGRLEVGSETVIDKSKSIKTWLMQIFEEHGNTDIEGVDSSNACYGGTAALFNCVNWVESSSWDGRYGLVVCTDSAVYAEGPARPTGGAAAIAMLIGPNAPIAFESKYRASHMAHVYDFYKPKLASEYPVVDGKLSQTCYLTAVDKCYRRFCEKFEKFEGKQFSVADADYCVFHSPYNKLVQKSFARVYYNDFLRNCSTVDQNAIEKLKPFANLEAEESYQNRDLEKTSQQVAKALYDAKVGPSTLLPKEVGNMYTASLYAALASVIHNKHATLDGQRIMMFSYGSGMTATVFSLKANKGQHPFSLSNIASVLNVQKKLEARHEVSPEKFVETLKLNEHRYGANDFVTSNDTSMLSPGTYYLTNVDDLYRRFYKKVGEEAKKIANGH
;
A
#
# COMPACT_ATOMS: atom_id res chain seq x y z
N MET A 1 -20.55 14.76 61.18
CA MET A 1 -20.99 13.46 61.74
C MET A 1 -20.75 12.41 60.67
N SER A 2 -19.57 11.79 60.53
CA SER A 2 -18.92 10.72 61.34
C SER A 2 -19.53 9.32 61.18
N SER A 3 -18.87 8.47 60.38
CA SER A 3 -18.64 7.00 60.48
C SER A 3 -18.24 6.52 59.07
N ILE A 4 -17.06 5.97 58.71
CA ILE A 4 -16.10 4.99 59.24
C ILE A 4 -16.72 3.59 59.47
N PHE A 5 -16.48 2.64 58.55
CA PHE A 5 -15.64 1.45 58.78
C PHE A 5 -15.38 0.58 57.51
N LYS A 6 -14.07 0.43 57.23
CA LYS A 6 -13.19 -0.54 56.50
C LYS A 6 -13.69 -1.65 55.52
N PRO A 7 -12.82 -2.01 54.54
CA PRO A 7 -12.98 -3.14 53.61
C PRO A 7 -12.35 -4.45 54.11
N ASN A 8 -12.92 -5.60 53.71
CA ASN A 8 -12.38 -6.93 53.98
C ASN A 8 -11.54 -7.46 52.80
N CYS A 9 -10.27 -7.74 53.07
CA CYS A 9 -9.42 -8.63 52.29
C CYS A 9 -9.73 -10.09 52.66
N ALA A 10 -9.88 -10.97 51.67
CA ALA A 10 -9.86 -12.42 51.88
C ALA A 10 -8.85 -13.06 50.92
N ALA A 11 -7.80 -13.61 51.51
CA ALA A 11 -6.75 -14.39 50.85
C ALA A 11 -7.24 -15.82 50.56
N VAL A 12 -6.92 -16.33 49.38
CA VAL A 12 -7.17 -17.71 48.96
C VAL A 12 -5.92 -18.55 49.26
N PRO A 13 -6.00 -19.65 50.02
CA PRO A 13 -4.86 -20.53 50.28
C PRO A 13 -4.73 -21.63 49.21
N VAL A 14 -3.52 -21.81 48.69
CA VAL A 14 -3.11 -22.92 47.82
C VAL A 14 -2.53 -24.04 48.69
N PRO A 15 -3.01 -25.29 48.62
CA PRO A 15 -2.40 -26.39 49.36
C PRO A 15 -1.24 -27.03 48.58
N TYR A 16 -0.03 -26.93 49.16
CA TYR A 16 1.13 -27.77 48.82
C TYR A 16 0.92 -29.17 49.41
N ARG A 17 1.05 -30.23 48.58
CA ARG A 17 1.15 -31.62 49.05
C ARG A 17 2.54 -32.16 48.71
N LEU A 18 3.29 -32.45 49.77
CA LEU A 18 4.56 -33.16 49.77
C LEU A 18 4.30 -34.67 49.71
N GLU A 19 4.84 -35.38 48.72
CA GLU A 19 5.15 -36.80 48.84
C GLU A 19 6.57 -37.08 48.34
N LYS A 20 7.37 -37.65 49.25
CA LYS A 20 8.73 -38.13 49.05
C LYS A 20 8.67 -39.54 48.46
N HIS A 21 9.45 -39.82 47.42
CA HIS A 21 10.14 -41.10 47.33
C HIS A 21 11.48 -40.95 46.59
N ALA A 22 12.55 -41.12 47.37
CA ALA A 22 13.92 -41.19 46.90
C ALA A 22 14.24 -42.61 46.41
N LYS A 23 14.95 -42.72 45.27
CA LYS A 23 15.97 -43.78 45.08
C LYS A 23 17.20 -43.18 44.42
N ARG A 24 18.29 -43.27 45.18
CA ARG A 24 19.67 -42.86 44.90
C ARG A 24 20.24 -43.57 43.67
N ARG A 25 21.14 -42.89 42.94
CA ARG A 25 22.42 -43.44 42.47
C ARG A 25 23.39 -42.29 42.14
N THR A 26 24.32 -42.08 43.05
CA THR A 26 25.58 -41.34 42.89
C THR A 26 26.58 -42.20 42.12
N CYS A 27 27.34 -41.63 41.17
CA CYS A 27 28.73 -42.05 40.99
C CYS A 27 29.58 -40.97 40.29
N CYS A 28 30.69 -40.68 40.96
CA CYS A 28 31.85 -39.88 40.64
C CYS A 28 32.34 -39.93 39.18
N LEU A 29 32.66 -38.76 38.62
CA LEU A 29 33.50 -38.60 37.44
C LEU A 29 34.98 -38.76 37.86
N SER A 30 35.56 -39.91 37.52
CA SER A 30 36.99 -40.20 37.68
C SER A 30 37.80 -39.69 36.48
N HIS A 31 38.92 -39.04 36.77
CA HIS A 31 40.02 -38.78 35.84
C HIS A 31 40.39 -40.02 35.01
N ARG A 32 40.47 -39.86 33.69
CA ARG A 32 41.22 -40.78 32.82
C ARG A 32 42.31 -40.02 32.08
N ASN A 33 43.54 -40.38 32.46
CA ASN A 33 44.78 -40.12 31.76
C ASN A 33 44.74 -40.72 30.35
N TYR A 34 44.98 -39.91 29.33
CA TYR A 34 45.43 -40.42 28.02
C TYR A 34 46.94 -40.20 27.92
N ARG A 35 47.71 -41.27 28.11
CA ARG A 35 49.09 -41.37 27.64
C ARG A 35 49.05 -41.71 26.15
N LEU A 36 49.65 -40.85 25.33
CA LEU A 36 50.04 -41.17 23.96
C LEU A 36 51.57 -41.17 23.91
N THR A 37 52.16 -42.28 23.48
CA THR A 37 53.55 -42.34 23.02
C THR A 37 53.56 -42.55 21.49
N PRO A 38 54.50 -41.93 20.75
CA PRO A 38 54.40 -41.73 19.30
C PRO A 38 54.95 -42.93 18.52
N PRO A 39 54.68 -42.97 17.20
CA PRO A 39 55.80 -42.65 16.32
C PRO A 39 55.36 -41.80 15.12
N PHE A 40 56.22 -40.87 14.70
CA PHE A 40 56.49 -40.44 13.32
C PHE A 40 57.09 -39.04 13.38
N SER A 41 58.35 -38.98 12.95
CA SER A 41 59.16 -37.79 12.75
C SER A 41 58.58 -36.94 11.61
N LEU A 42 58.06 -35.77 11.96
CA LEU A 42 57.90 -34.63 11.06
C LEU A 42 58.30 -33.41 11.87
N GLU A 43 59.46 -32.83 11.54
CA GLU A 43 59.85 -31.50 12.00
C GLU A 43 58.76 -30.52 11.58
N GLN A 44 57.92 -30.12 12.52
CA GLN A 44 57.05 -28.96 12.36
C GLN A 44 57.57 -27.85 13.27
N ASN A 45 58.06 -26.80 12.62
CA ASN A 45 58.36 -25.51 13.23
C ASN A 45 57.10 -24.99 13.96
N PHE A 46 56.99 -25.25 15.27
CA PHE A 46 55.99 -24.60 16.12
C PHE A 46 56.41 -23.15 16.32
N VAL A 47 55.84 -22.26 15.51
CA VAL A 47 55.88 -20.82 15.80
C VAL A 47 55.08 -20.61 17.08
N SER A 48 55.76 -20.32 18.19
CA SER A 48 55.09 -19.96 19.45
C SER A 48 54.45 -18.59 19.30
N LEU A 49 53.16 -18.57 18.95
CA LEU A 49 52.39 -17.32 18.86
C LEU A 49 52.13 -16.82 20.28
N SER A 50 52.49 -15.56 20.53
CA SER A 50 52.17 -14.88 21.79
C SER A 50 50.65 -14.74 21.98
N LEU A 51 50.19 -14.60 23.23
CA LEU A 51 48.77 -14.38 23.56
C LEU A 51 48.16 -13.19 22.80
N SER A 52 48.96 -12.15 22.49
CA SER A 52 48.55 -11.01 21.68
C SER A 52 48.34 -11.39 20.20
N GLN A 53 49.21 -12.24 19.64
CA GLN A 53 49.04 -12.77 18.27
C GLN A 53 47.84 -13.71 18.15
N LEU A 54 47.59 -14.56 19.15
CA LEU A 54 46.39 -15.40 19.21
C LEU A 54 45.10 -14.57 19.32
N ARG A 55 45.08 -13.51 20.16
CA ARG A 55 43.96 -12.55 20.21
C ARG A 55 43.76 -11.83 18.88
N PHE A 56 44.84 -11.40 18.24
CA PHE A 56 44.76 -10.73 16.94
C PHE A 56 44.18 -11.67 15.87
N ILE A 57 44.65 -12.92 15.79
CA ILE A 57 44.12 -13.91 14.86
C ILE A 57 42.65 -14.19 15.15
N TYR A 58 42.27 -14.44 16.41
CA TYR A 58 40.88 -14.73 16.79
C TYR A 58 39.92 -13.58 16.45
N THR A 59 40.26 -12.35 16.87
CA THR A 59 39.47 -11.14 16.56
C THR A 59 39.37 -10.88 15.06
N HIS A 60 40.45 -11.07 14.30
CA HIS A 60 40.49 -10.89 12.85
C HIS A 60 39.68 -11.97 12.11
N THR A 61 39.63 -13.19 12.66
CA THR A 61 38.83 -14.29 12.10
C THR A 61 37.34 -14.08 12.37
N GLU A 62 36.96 -13.65 13.59
CA GLU A 62 35.59 -13.26 13.91
C GLU A 62 35.10 -12.07 13.08
N THR A 63 35.93 -11.04 12.87
CA THR A 63 35.56 -9.91 11.99
C THR A 63 35.38 -10.34 10.54
N LYS A 64 36.24 -11.22 10.01
CA LYS A 64 36.06 -11.78 8.67
C LYS A 64 34.82 -12.67 8.55
N GLN A 65 34.50 -13.45 9.58
CA GLN A 65 33.28 -14.27 9.62
C GLN A 65 32.02 -13.40 9.71
N ARG A 66 32.00 -12.38 10.58
CA ARG A 66 30.92 -11.39 10.65
C ARG A 66 30.75 -10.62 9.34
N ALA A 67 31.83 -10.20 8.71
CA ALA A 67 31.78 -9.53 7.40
C ALA A 67 31.25 -10.45 6.29
N LYS A 68 31.62 -11.74 6.29
CA LYS A 68 31.07 -12.74 5.36
C LYS A 68 29.59 -13.00 5.61
N GLN A 69 29.17 -13.10 6.88
CA GLN A 69 27.78 -13.29 7.27
C GLN A 69 26.93 -12.07 6.88
N GLN A 70 27.37 -10.85 7.22
CA GLN A 70 26.71 -9.61 6.80
C GLN A 70 26.64 -9.45 5.27
N LYS A 71 27.67 -9.90 4.55
CA LYS A 71 27.66 -9.89 3.08
C LYS A 71 26.65 -10.88 2.51
N ARG A 72 26.48 -12.06 3.14
CA ARG A 72 25.49 -13.07 2.76
C ARG A 72 24.06 -12.62 3.10
N GLU A 73 23.85 -12.06 4.29
CA GLU A 73 22.58 -11.46 4.72
C GLU A 73 22.18 -10.26 3.83
N ARG A 74 23.14 -9.44 3.39
CA ARG A 74 22.90 -8.38 2.39
C ARG A 74 22.56 -8.92 1.01
N MET A 75 23.11 -10.08 0.63
CA MET A 75 22.80 -10.72 -0.64
C MET A 75 21.38 -11.31 -0.65
N ASP A 76 20.92 -11.85 0.48
CA ASP A 76 19.56 -12.40 0.64
C ASP A 76 18.47 -11.31 0.68
N ARG A 77 18.85 -10.04 0.90
CA ARG A 77 17.94 -8.87 0.99
C ARG A 77 18.04 -7.94 -0.22
N LYS A 78 18.52 -8.44 -1.35
CA LYS A 78 18.66 -7.61 -2.54
C LYS A 78 17.28 -7.35 -3.17
N ASP A 79 17.12 -6.19 -3.79
CA ASP A 79 15.98 -5.87 -4.65
C ASP A 79 14.61 -6.08 -3.93
N VAL A 80 14.50 -5.62 -2.68
CA VAL A 80 13.26 -5.67 -1.90
C VAL A 80 12.16 -4.87 -2.59
N GLY A 81 10.98 -5.45 -2.72
CA GLY A 81 9.82 -4.76 -3.28
C GLY A 81 8.61 -5.66 -3.45
N ILE A 82 7.77 -5.36 -4.44
CA ILE A 82 6.49 -6.03 -4.65
C ILE A 82 6.72 -7.33 -5.45
N LEU A 83 6.50 -8.46 -4.79
CA LEU A 83 6.58 -9.81 -5.34
C LEU A 83 5.31 -10.21 -6.09
N ALA A 84 4.16 -9.89 -5.51
CA ALA A 84 2.85 -10.27 -6.00
C ALA A 84 1.84 -9.15 -5.70
N MET A 85 0.82 -9.05 -6.54
CA MET A 85 -0.26 -8.08 -6.37
C MET A 85 -1.60 -8.67 -6.83
N ASP A 86 -2.67 -8.35 -6.12
CA ASP A 86 -4.05 -8.57 -6.57
C ASP A 86 -4.91 -7.36 -6.18
N ILE A 87 -6.03 -7.18 -6.87
CA ILE A 87 -6.98 -6.08 -6.70
C ILE A 87 -8.39 -6.61 -6.60
N TYR A 88 -9.18 -6.02 -5.71
CA TYR A 88 -10.63 -6.14 -5.67
C TYR A 88 -11.25 -4.76 -5.84
N PHE A 89 -12.29 -4.65 -6.65
CA PHE A 89 -13.21 -3.51 -6.67
C PHE A 89 -14.63 -4.07 -6.77
N PRO A 90 -15.63 -3.40 -6.16
CA PRO A 90 -17.02 -3.82 -6.28
C PRO A 90 -17.43 -3.96 -7.76
N PRO A 91 -18.18 -5.01 -8.12
CA PRO A 91 -18.63 -5.18 -9.48
C PRO A 91 -19.74 -4.17 -9.83
N THR A 92 -20.44 -3.61 -8.84
CA THR A 92 -21.45 -2.56 -9.02
C THR A 92 -20.84 -1.22 -9.39
N CYS A 93 -21.30 -0.64 -10.50
CA CYS A 93 -20.79 0.65 -10.98
C CYS A 93 -21.83 1.51 -11.67
N VAL A 94 -21.59 2.81 -11.73
CA VAL A 94 -22.41 3.80 -12.46
C VAL A 94 -21.58 4.46 -13.56
N LYS A 95 -22.16 4.63 -14.75
CA LYS A 95 -21.50 5.33 -15.87
C LYS A 95 -21.51 6.84 -15.65
N GLN A 96 -20.37 7.48 -15.90
CA GLN A 96 -20.23 8.92 -15.70
C GLN A 96 -21.08 9.72 -16.68
N GLU A 97 -21.25 9.27 -17.93
CA GLU A 97 -22.15 9.92 -18.90
C GLU A 97 -23.61 9.88 -18.44
N ALA A 98 -24.08 8.76 -17.89
CA ALA A 98 -25.42 8.67 -17.32
C ALA A 98 -25.58 9.57 -16.09
N LEU A 99 -24.54 9.65 -15.25
CA LEU A 99 -24.53 10.53 -14.08
C LEU A 99 -24.51 12.01 -14.46
N GLU A 100 -23.87 12.40 -15.57
CA GLU A 100 -23.95 13.77 -16.09
C GLU A 100 -25.40 14.17 -16.39
N VAL A 101 -26.15 13.28 -17.05
CA VAL A 101 -27.57 13.52 -17.38
C VAL A 101 -28.42 13.61 -16.12
N HIS A 102 -28.25 12.67 -15.19
CA HIS A 102 -28.99 12.64 -13.92
C HIS A 102 -28.76 13.90 -13.08
N ASP A 103 -27.51 14.37 -12.98
CA ASP A 103 -27.16 15.53 -12.17
C ASP A 103 -27.48 16.88 -12.85
N GLY A 104 -27.99 16.87 -14.08
CA GLY A 104 -28.18 18.08 -14.89
C GLY A 104 -26.86 18.78 -15.25
N ALA A 105 -25.76 18.04 -15.30
CA ALA A 105 -24.45 18.54 -15.70
C ALA A 105 -24.34 18.69 -17.22
N SER A 106 -23.52 19.63 -17.68
CA SER A 106 -23.21 19.75 -19.11
C SER A 106 -22.48 18.50 -19.61
N LYS A 107 -22.83 18.03 -20.81
CA LYS A 107 -22.14 16.90 -21.48
C LYS A 107 -20.62 17.09 -21.45
N GLY A 108 -19.91 16.05 -21.02
CA GLY A 108 -18.45 16.08 -20.92
C GLY A 108 -17.92 16.62 -19.60
N LYS A 109 -18.75 17.11 -18.67
CA LYS A 109 -18.27 17.65 -17.38
C LYS A 109 -17.49 16.60 -16.56
N TYR A 110 -17.95 15.36 -16.55
CA TYR A 110 -17.33 14.26 -15.81
C TYR A 110 -16.39 13.46 -16.74
N THR A 111 -16.86 13.11 -17.93
CA THR A 111 -16.10 12.29 -18.88
C THR A 111 -14.88 12.98 -19.48
N ILE A 112 -14.92 14.30 -19.65
CA ILE A 112 -13.80 15.11 -20.19
C ILE A 112 -13.20 16.02 -19.10
N GLY A 113 -14.07 16.71 -18.36
CA GLY A 113 -13.66 17.66 -17.33
C GLY A 113 -12.94 16.99 -16.16
N LEU A 114 -13.46 15.88 -15.66
CA LEU A 114 -12.77 15.02 -14.68
C LEU A 114 -11.93 13.94 -15.36
N GLY A 115 -12.31 13.54 -16.58
CA GLY A 115 -11.65 12.46 -17.32
C GLY A 115 -12.05 11.06 -16.84
N GLN A 116 -13.22 10.92 -16.22
CA GLN A 116 -13.70 9.67 -15.60
C GLN A 116 -14.76 9.00 -16.47
N ASP A 117 -14.70 7.69 -16.62
CA ASP A 117 -15.60 6.94 -17.52
C ASP A 117 -16.69 6.20 -16.71
N CYS A 118 -16.30 5.63 -15.57
CA CYS A 118 -17.18 4.87 -14.71
C CYS A 118 -16.73 4.98 -13.24
N MET A 119 -17.64 4.71 -12.31
CA MET A 119 -17.40 4.78 -10.87
C MET A 119 -17.96 3.54 -10.18
N ALA A 120 -17.09 2.74 -9.57
CA ALA A 120 -17.48 1.60 -8.75
C ALA A 120 -17.83 2.06 -7.33
N PHE A 121 -18.77 1.38 -6.69
CA PHE A 121 -19.20 1.71 -5.34
C PHE A 121 -19.66 0.46 -4.59
N CYS A 122 -19.47 0.44 -3.28
CA CYS A 122 -19.96 -0.63 -2.41
C CYS A 122 -21.49 -0.53 -2.23
N THR A 123 -22.17 -1.65 -2.32
CA THR A 123 -23.54 -1.80 -1.80
C THR A 123 -23.52 -2.08 -0.30
N GLU A 124 -24.68 -2.27 0.34
CA GLU A 124 -24.73 -2.53 1.80
C GLU A 124 -24.06 -3.85 2.23
N VAL A 125 -23.79 -4.76 1.28
CA VAL A 125 -23.13 -6.04 1.55
C VAL A 125 -21.61 -5.97 1.44
N GLU A 126 -21.03 -4.83 1.04
CA GLU A 126 -19.58 -4.66 0.90
C GLU A 126 -19.06 -3.52 1.77
N ASP A 127 -17.89 -3.72 2.38
CA ASP A 127 -17.15 -2.68 3.09
C ASP A 127 -15.64 -2.88 2.95
N VAL A 128 -14.83 -1.98 3.52
CA VAL A 128 -13.37 -2.09 3.43
C VAL A 128 -12.80 -3.37 4.04
N ILE A 129 -13.49 -3.99 5.00
CA ILE A 129 -13.08 -5.27 5.57
C ILE A 129 -13.34 -6.38 4.56
N SER A 130 -14.54 -6.44 3.99
CA SER A 130 -14.93 -7.48 3.03
C SER A 130 -14.10 -7.39 1.74
N MET A 131 -13.83 -6.17 1.25
CA MET A 131 -12.90 -5.94 0.12
C MET A 131 -11.49 -6.43 0.45
N SER A 132 -11.00 -6.16 1.65
CA SER A 132 -9.65 -6.57 2.09
C SER A 132 -9.52 -8.08 2.26
N LEU A 133 -10.50 -8.72 2.92
CA LEU A 133 -10.57 -10.19 3.05
C LEU A 133 -10.56 -10.85 1.67
N THR A 134 -11.30 -10.27 0.71
CA THR A 134 -11.37 -10.76 -0.67
C THR A 134 -10.02 -10.62 -1.39
N ALA A 135 -9.41 -9.44 -1.36
CA ALA A 135 -8.13 -9.18 -2.03
C ALA A 135 -7.01 -10.06 -1.45
N VAL A 136 -6.92 -10.17 -0.12
CA VAL A 136 -5.90 -10.99 0.57
C VAL A 136 -6.11 -12.48 0.27
N SER A 137 -7.32 -12.99 0.45
CA SER A 137 -7.62 -14.41 0.20
C SER A 137 -7.34 -14.78 -1.26
N SER A 138 -7.69 -13.89 -2.20
CA SER A 138 -7.43 -14.07 -3.63
C SER A 138 -5.93 -14.09 -3.92
N LEU A 139 -5.14 -13.17 -3.36
CA LEU A 139 -3.69 -13.15 -3.52
C LEU A 139 -3.05 -14.43 -2.98
N LEU A 140 -3.33 -14.80 -1.72
CA LEU A 140 -2.74 -15.99 -1.09
C LEU A 140 -3.06 -17.25 -1.91
N LYS A 141 -4.32 -17.40 -2.35
CA LYS A 141 -4.77 -18.55 -3.15
C LYS A 141 -4.10 -18.60 -4.52
N LYS A 142 -4.12 -17.50 -5.29
CA LYS A 142 -3.66 -17.50 -6.69
C LYS A 142 -2.14 -17.60 -6.82
N TYR A 143 -1.39 -17.03 -5.87
CA TYR A 143 0.07 -17.16 -5.82
C TYR A 143 0.55 -18.36 -4.98
N GLN A 144 -0.38 -19.14 -4.42
CA GLN A 144 -0.09 -20.32 -3.59
C GLN A 144 0.84 -20.00 -2.41
N ILE A 145 0.57 -18.90 -1.72
CA ILE A 145 1.34 -18.46 -0.56
C ILE A 145 0.77 -19.14 0.68
N ASP A 146 1.61 -19.90 1.38
CA ASP A 146 1.26 -20.43 2.71
C ASP A 146 1.05 -19.23 3.67
N PRO A 147 -0.14 -19.09 4.29
CA PRO A 147 -0.39 -18.01 5.26
C PRO A 147 0.61 -17.97 6.42
N LYS A 148 1.29 -19.08 6.74
CA LYS A 148 2.38 -19.13 7.74
C LYS A 148 3.63 -18.36 7.33
N MET A 149 3.79 -18.09 6.03
CA MET A 149 4.91 -17.32 5.49
C MET A 149 4.72 -15.81 5.54
N ILE A 150 3.64 -15.31 6.15
CA ILE A 150 3.45 -13.88 6.41
C ILE A 150 3.97 -13.55 7.81
N GLY A 151 4.93 -12.62 7.90
CA GLY A 151 5.52 -12.15 9.17
C GLY A 151 5.16 -10.71 9.52
N ARG A 152 4.71 -9.93 8.54
CA ARG A 152 4.14 -8.59 8.75
C ARG A 152 2.92 -8.40 7.86
N LEU A 153 1.84 -7.86 8.43
CA LEU A 153 0.63 -7.47 7.73
C LEU A 153 0.26 -6.05 8.15
N GLU A 154 0.16 -5.14 7.20
CA GLU A 154 -0.14 -3.73 7.50
C GLU A 154 -1.18 -3.17 6.53
N VAL A 155 -2.11 -2.38 7.06
CA VAL A 155 -3.23 -1.83 6.29
C VAL A 155 -3.09 -0.31 6.16
N GLY A 156 -3.19 0.21 4.95
CA GLY A 156 -3.40 1.63 4.68
C GLY A 156 -4.87 1.90 4.39
N SER A 157 -5.50 2.79 5.15
CA SER A 157 -6.89 3.21 4.90
C SER A 157 -7.18 4.57 5.53
N GLU A 158 -8.14 5.29 4.96
CA GLU A 158 -8.80 6.46 5.55
C GLU A 158 -10.32 6.25 5.76
N THR A 159 -10.84 5.06 5.47
CA THR A 159 -12.20 4.64 5.81
C THR A 159 -12.21 4.02 7.21
N VAL A 160 -12.54 4.84 8.21
CA VAL A 160 -12.59 4.41 9.60
C VAL A 160 -13.94 3.77 9.91
N ILE A 161 -13.93 2.48 10.24
CA ILE A 161 -15.10 1.72 10.75
C ILE A 161 -15.10 1.64 12.27
N ASP A 162 -13.92 1.57 12.90
CA ASP A 162 -13.73 1.57 14.35
C ASP A 162 -12.56 2.50 14.68
N LYS A 163 -12.68 3.26 15.77
CA LYS A 163 -11.69 4.27 16.18
C LYS A 163 -10.47 3.69 16.90
N SER A 164 -10.53 2.42 17.31
CA SER A 164 -9.49 1.73 18.05
C SER A 164 -9.12 0.38 17.44
N LYS A 165 -10.11 -0.43 17.03
CA LYS A 165 -9.88 -1.73 16.42
C LYS A 165 -9.47 -1.56 14.96
N SER A 166 -8.25 -1.96 14.66
CA SER A 166 -7.67 -1.82 13.32
C SER A 166 -8.24 -2.86 12.33
N ILE A 167 -8.30 -2.52 11.04
CA ILE A 167 -8.66 -3.41 9.93
C ILE A 167 -7.71 -4.61 9.90
N LYS A 168 -6.41 -4.42 10.17
CA LYS A 168 -5.43 -5.51 10.28
C LYS A 168 -5.92 -6.62 11.21
N THR A 169 -6.54 -6.28 12.34
CA THR A 169 -7.04 -7.28 13.29
C THR A 169 -8.27 -8.04 12.78
N TRP A 170 -9.06 -7.48 11.86
CA TRP A 170 -10.09 -8.23 11.15
C TRP A 170 -9.48 -9.25 10.17
N LEU A 171 -8.37 -8.89 9.51
CA LEU A 171 -7.68 -9.78 8.58
C LEU A 171 -6.96 -10.95 9.25
N MET A 172 -6.66 -10.85 10.56
CA MET A 172 -6.04 -11.94 11.32
C MET A 172 -6.87 -13.23 11.30
N GLN A 173 -8.19 -13.15 11.11
CA GLN A 173 -9.07 -14.32 10.95
C GLN A 173 -8.58 -15.29 9.86
N ILE A 174 -7.99 -14.77 8.77
CA ILE A 174 -7.40 -15.61 7.70
C ILE A 174 -6.21 -16.43 8.24
N PHE A 175 -5.41 -15.86 9.13
CA PHE A 175 -4.15 -16.43 9.59
C PHE A 175 -4.30 -17.28 10.86
N GLU A 176 -5.28 -16.95 11.70
CA GLU A 176 -5.67 -17.71 12.89
C GLU A 176 -6.07 -19.16 12.54
N GLU A 177 -6.79 -19.36 11.43
CA GLU A 177 -7.13 -20.69 10.91
C GLU A 177 -5.90 -21.56 10.61
N HIS A 178 -4.76 -20.92 10.32
CA HIS A 178 -3.50 -21.59 10.02
C HIS A 178 -2.54 -21.61 11.23
N GLY A 179 -2.96 -21.10 12.39
CA GLY A 179 -2.13 -21.00 13.60
C GLY A 179 -0.98 -19.98 13.49
N ASN A 180 -1.06 -19.02 12.55
CA ASN A 180 -0.05 -17.97 12.41
C ASN A 180 -0.55 -16.66 13.04
N THR A 181 -0.20 -16.42 14.30
CA THR A 181 -0.61 -15.22 15.04
C THR A 181 0.54 -14.25 15.32
N ASP A 182 1.79 -14.68 15.11
CA ASP A 182 2.99 -13.86 15.25
C ASP A 182 3.23 -13.09 13.95
N ILE A 183 2.44 -12.03 13.74
CA ILE A 183 2.45 -11.17 12.55
C ILE A 183 2.47 -9.70 13.00
N GLU A 184 3.58 -9.00 12.75
CA GLU A 184 3.72 -7.57 13.01
C GLU A 184 2.79 -6.71 12.15
N GLY A 185 2.67 -5.41 12.48
CA GLY A 185 1.92 -4.42 11.71
C GLY A 185 0.51 -4.16 12.22
N VAL A 186 0.00 -2.98 11.92
CA VAL A 186 -1.32 -2.45 12.29
C VAL A 186 -1.89 -1.62 11.13
N ASP A 187 -2.72 -0.61 11.41
CA ASP A 187 -3.20 0.31 10.39
C ASP A 187 -2.33 1.58 10.35
N SER A 188 -2.06 2.11 9.15
CA SER A 188 -1.39 3.38 8.90
C SER A 188 -2.35 4.33 8.20
N SER A 189 -2.51 5.55 8.72
CA SER A 189 -3.48 6.51 8.18
C SER A 189 -2.91 7.92 8.04
N ASN A 190 -3.07 8.49 6.84
CA ASN A 190 -3.14 9.92 6.57
C ASN A 190 -3.80 10.08 5.20
N ALA A 191 -5.13 10.21 5.16
CA ALA A 191 -5.89 10.26 3.90
C ALA A 191 -5.41 9.17 2.90
N CYS A 192 -5.33 9.52 1.61
CA CYS A 192 -4.90 8.62 0.54
C CYS A 192 -3.42 8.16 0.61
N TYR A 193 -2.63 8.63 1.59
CA TYR A 193 -1.22 8.25 1.73
C TYR A 193 -0.98 6.98 2.57
N GLY A 194 -1.98 6.53 3.34
CA GLY A 194 -1.85 5.42 4.29
C GLY A 194 -1.25 4.14 3.70
N GLY A 195 -1.65 3.79 2.46
CA GLY A 195 -1.11 2.64 1.73
C GLY A 195 0.40 2.75 1.43
N THR A 196 0.87 3.97 1.14
CA THR A 196 2.30 4.23 0.91
C THR A 196 3.11 4.23 2.20
N ALA A 197 2.53 4.70 3.31
CA ALA A 197 3.14 4.51 4.61
C ALA A 197 3.32 3.01 4.93
N ALA A 198 2.25 2.22 4.76
CA ALA A 198 2.28 0.78 5.03
C ALA A 198 3.28 0.02 4.13
N LEU A 199 3.37 0.41 2.85
CA LEU A 199 4.35 -0.14 1.92
C LEU A 199 5.78 0.16 2.35
N PHE A 200 6.08 1.41 2.72
CA PHE A 200 7.43 1.77 3.17
C PHE A 200 7.80 1.06 4.48
N ASN A 201 6.87 0.94 5.41
CA ASN A 201 7.09 0.21 6.66
C ASN A 201 7.41 -1.26 6.39
N CYS A 202 6.70 -1.93 5.47
CA CYS A 202 6.98 -3.32 5.11
C CYS A 202 8.33 -3.49 4.42
N VAL A 203 8.70 -2.61 3.48
CA VAL A 203 10.03 -2.62 2.85
C VAL A 203 11.12 -2.43 3.90
N ASN A 204 10.98 -1.41 4.76
CA ASN A 204 11.92 -1.14 5.84
C ASN A 204 12.03 -2.34 6.81
N TRP A 205 10.91 -3.00 7.12
CA TRP A 205 10.88 -4.19 7.98
C TRP A 205 11.67 -5.34 7.35
N VAL A 206 11.46 -5.66 6.06
CA VAL A 206 12.24 -6.68 5.33
C VAL A 206 13.75 -6.35 5.33
N GLU A 207 14.11 -5.07 5.20
CA GLU A 207 15.51 -4.63 5.22
C GLU A 207 16.12 -4.61 6.65
N SER A 208 15.30 -4.64 7.70
CA SER A 208 15.72 -4.43 9.09
C SER A 208 16.40 -5.64 9.73
N SER A 209 16.93 -5.44 10.95
CA SER A 209 17.46 -6.55 11.76
C SER A 209 16.38 -7.41 12.41
N SER A 210 15.11 -6.98 12.43
CA SER A 210 13.98 -7.76 12.97
C SER A 210 13.31 -8.63 11.92
N TRP A 211 13.74 -8.57 10.65
CA TRP A 211 13.23 -9.46 9.62
C TRP A 211 13.53 -10.92 9.95
N ASP A 212 12.50 -11.75 9.90
CA ASP A 212 12.53 -13.16 10.26
C ASP A 212 12.55 -14.11 9.04
N GLY A 213 12.69 -13.55 7.83
CA GLY A 213 12.69 -14.29 6.57
C GLY A 213 11.33 -14.47 5.93
N ARG A 214 10.23 -14.07 6.59
CA ARG A 214 8.86 -14.16 6.06
C ARG A 214 8.50 -12.96 5.19
N TYR A 215 7.40 -13.05 4.44
CA TYR A 215 6.91 -11.96 3.60
C TYR A 215 6.21 -10.87 4.42
N GLY A 216 6.32 -9.64 3.93
CA GLY A 216 5.40 -8.57 4.30
C GLY A 216 4.15 -8.64 3.41
N LEU A 217 3.00 -8.25 3.94
CA LEU A 217 1.75 -8.12 3.20
C LEU A 217 1.15 -6.74 3.48
N VAL A 218 0.98 -5.95 2.43
CA VAL A 218 0.40 -4.62 2.50
C VAL A 218 -0.99 -4.66 1.90
N VAL A 219 -1.97 -4.07 2.59
CA VAL A 219 -3.33 -3.92 2.07
C VAL A 219 -3.68 -2.44 2.04
N CYS A 220 -4.06 -1.92 0.88
CA CYS A 220 -4.62 -0.58 0.73
C CYS A 220 -6.11 -0.74 0.47
N THR A 221 -6.99 -0.17 1.28
CA THR A 221 -8.44 -0.35 1.12
C THR A 221 -9.21 0.90 1.48
N ASP A 222 -10.14 1.29 0.62
CA ASP A 222 -11.02 2.43 0.88
C ASP A 222 -12.31 2.33 0.09
N SER A 223 -13.35 2.96 0.64
CA SER A 223 -14.57 3.38 -0.05
C SER A 223 -14.62 4.90 -0.03
N ALA A 224 -14.42 5.53 -1.19
CA ALA A 224 -14.45 6.97 -1.37
C ALA A 224 -15.88 7.43 -1.69
N VAL A 225 -16.57 7.93 -0.66
CA VAL A 225 -17.96 8.39 -0.76
C VAL A 225 -18.05 9.87 -0.39
N TYR A 226 -18.87 10.60 -1.14
CA TYR A 226 -19.08 12.04 -0.94
C TYR A 226 -20.56 12.36 -0.85
N ALA A 227 -20.86 13.42 -0.11
CA ALA A 227 -22.19 14.01 -0.04
C ALA A 227 -22.68 14.44 -1.43
N GLU A 228 -23.97 14.79 -1.51
CA GLU A 228 -24.51 15.42 -2.70
C GLU A 228 -23.74 16.67 -3.10
N GLY A 229 -23.48 16.82 -4.41
CA GLY A 229 -22.77 17.95 -4.97
C GLY A 229 -21.58 17.55 -5.83
N PRO A 230 -20.69 18.52 -6.14
CA PRO A 230 -19.71 18.39 -7.22
C PRO A 230 -18.59 17.38 -6.98
N ALA A 231 -18.44 16.87 -5.75
CA ALA A 231 -17.44 15.85 -5.42
C ALA A 231 -17.96 14.41 -5.58
N ARG A 232 -19.29 14.19 -5.59
CA ARG A 232 -19.89 12.84 -5.74
C ARG A 232 -19.36 12.07 -6.96
N PRO A 233 -19.18 12.69 -8.16
CA PRO A 233 -18.66 11.98 -9.34
C PRO A 233 -17.18 11.57 -9.24
N THR A 234 -16.48 11.94 -8.16
CA THR A 234 -15.08 11.56 -7.89
C THR A 234 -14.94 10.46 -6.84
N GLY A 235 -16.03 9.77 -6.49
CA GLY A 235 -15.97 8.58 -5.64
C GLY A 235 -15.32 7.37 -6.32
N GLY A 236 -15.32 6.24 -5.62
CA GLY A 236 -14.75 4.97 -6.07
C GLY A 236 -14.53 4.02 -4.89
N ALA A 237 -14.31 2.73 -5.12
CA ALA A 237 -14.01 1.78 -4.05
C ALA A 237 -13.12 0.65 -4.55
N ALA A 238 -12.10 0.29 -3.76
CA ALA A 238 -11.25 -0.87 -4.04
C ALA A 238 -10.42 -1.29 -2.82
N ALA A 239 -9.88 -2.51 -2.89
CA ALA A 239 -8.76 -2.96 -2.09
C ALA A 239 -7.65 -3.53 -2.97
N ILE A 240 -6.39 -3.25 -2.64
CA ILE A 240 -5.21 -3.85 -3.26
C ILE A 240 -4.39 -4.54 -2.18
N ALA A 241 -3.99 -5.78 -2.46
CA ALA A 241 -3.04 -6.52 -1.65
C ALA A 241 -1.71 -6.63 -2.40
N MET A 242 -0.60 -6.35 -1.71
CA MET A 242 0.76 -6.44 -2.26
C MET A 242 1.64 -7.28 -1.33
N LEU A 243 2.23 -8.35 -1.86
CA LEU A 243 3.21 -9.16 -1.15
C LEU A 243 4.60 -8.54 -1.31
N ILE A 244 5.32 -8.37 -0.21
CA ILE A 244 6.61 -7.68 -0.14
C ILE A 244 7.70 -8.67 0.28
N GLY A 245 8.82 -8.64 -0.43
CA GLY A 245 10.00 -9.46 -0.10
C GLY A 245 11.19 -9.18 -1.01
N PRO A 246 12.31 -9.90 -0.81
CA PRO A 246 13.52 -9.73 -1.60
C PRO A 246 13.39 -10.31 -3.02
N ASN A 247 14.28 -9.90 -3.92
CA ASN A 247 14.34 -10.35 -5.32
C ASN A 247 13.05 -10.08 -6.11
N ALA A 248 12.43 -8.93 -5.86
CA ALA A 248 11.14 -8.60 -6.42
C ALA A 248 11.19 -8.24 -7.92
N PRO A 249 10.18 -8.64 -8.72
CA PRO A 249 9.99 -8.13 -10.08
C PRO A 249 9.69 -6.63 -10.11
N ILE A 250 9.30 -6.03 -8.99
CA ILE A 250 9.11 -4.58 -8.85
C ILE A 250 9.86 -4.15 -7.60
N ALA A 251 11.15 -3.87 -7.75
CA ALA A 251 12.06 -3.57 -6.66
C ALA A 251 12.09 -2.07 -6.35
N PHE A 252 12.30 -1.72 -5.09
CA PHE A 252 12.52 -0.32 -4.69
C PHE A 252 13.91 0.14 -5.09
N GLU A 253 13.99 1.33 -5.70
CA GLU A 253 15.25 2.06 -5.77
C GLU A 253 15.36 2.91 -4.51
N SER A 254 15.67 2.28 -3.37
CA SER A 254 15.49 2.86 -2.01
C SER A 254 16.14 4.24 -1.79
N LYS A 255 17.17 4.59 -2.59
CA LYS A 255 17.84 5.91 -2.55
C LYS A 255 17.02 7.02 -3.21
N TYR A 256 16.15 6.68 -4.16
CA TYR A 256 15.34 7.60 -4.96
C TYR A 256 13.93 7.71 -4.38
N ARG A 257 13.86 8.46 -3.27
CA ARG A 257 12.62 8.77 -2.56
C ARG A 257 12.70 10.13 -1.91
N ALA A 258 11.69 10.97 -2.06
CA ALA A 258 11.62 12.28 -1.43
C ALA A 258 10.18 12.64 -1.02
N SER A 259 10.04 13.12 0.21
CA SER A 259 8.74 13.41 0.83
C SER A 259 8.53 14.91 1.08
N HIS A 260 7.28 15.31 1.15
CA HIS A 260 6.82 16.61 1.63
C HIS A 260 5.60 16.38 2.53
N MET A 261 5.63 16.97 3.73
CA MET A 261 4.53 16.93 4.68
C MET A 261 4.35 18.35 5.22
N ALA A 262 3.11 18.76 5.40
CA ALA A 262 2.76 20.10 5.86
C ALA A 262 1.44 20.05 6.62
N HIS A 263 1.17 21.02 7.49
CA HIS A 263 -0.13 21.18 8.13
C HIS A 263 -1.04 22.06 7.26
N VAL A 264 -2.11 21.48 6.72
CA VAL A 264 -3.10 22.15 5.87
C VAL A 264 -4.50 21.57 6.10
N TYR A 265 -5.54 22.32 5.71
CA TYR A 265 -6.96 21.92 5.81
C TYR A 265 -7.62 21.83 4.42
N ASP A 266 -6.96 21.16 3.48
CA ASP A 266 -7.44 21.03 2.10
C ASP A 266 -8.57 20.00 1.95
N PHE A 267 -8.44 18.86 2.64
CA PHE A 267 -9.45 17.83 2.77
C PHE A 267 -9.25 17.10 4.11
N TYR A 268 -10.31 16.92 4.88
CA TYR A 268 -10.26 16.28 6.19
C TYR A 268 -11.65 15.79 6.64
N LYS A 269 -11.70 14.83 7.56
CA LYS A 269 -12.95 14.24 8.08
C LYS A 269 -13.15 14.58 9.58
N PRO A 270 -13.56 15.81 9.92
CA PRO A 270 -13.70 16.23 11.32
C PRO A 270 -15.00 15.72 11.98
N LYS A 271 -16.00 15.33 11.17
CA LYS A 271 -17.32 14.88 11.63
C LYS A 271 -17.33 13.36 11.79
N LEU A 272 -16.98 12.87 12.98
CA LEU A 272 -16.81 11.43 13.25
C LEU A 272 -18.05 10.55 12.97
N ALA A 273 -19.25 11.14 12.96
CA ALA A 273 -20.50 10.43 12.70
C ALA A 273 -20.88 10.39 11.20
N SER A 274 -20.12 11.02 10.31
CA SER A 274 -20.38 11.08 8.87
C SER A 274 -19.19 10.54 8.09
N GLU A 275 -19.47 9.77 7.05
CA GLU A 275 -18.44 9.29 6.13
C GLU A 275 -17.87 10.43 5.26
N TYR A 276 -18.62 11.53 5.13
CA TYR A 276 -18.30 12.59 4.19
C TYR A 276 -17.21 13.54 4.69
N PRO A 277 -16.24 13.88 3.84
CA PRO A 277 -15.19 14.82 4.16
C PRO A 277 -15.66 16.29 4.09
N VAL A 278 -14.96 17.16 4.79
CA VAL A 278 -14.92 18.59 4.51
C VAL A 278 -13.81 18.82 3.48
N VAL A 279 -14.13 19.50 2.38
CA VAL A 279 -13.21 19.67 1.24
C VAL A 279 -13.21 21.13 0.78
N ASP A 280 -12.02 21.73 0.73
CA ASP A 280 -11.76 22.94 -0.04
C ASP A 280 -11.12 22.52 -1.37
N GLY A 281 -11.94 22.39 -2.42
CA GLY A 281 -11.50 21.87 -3.71
C GLY A 281 -10.47 22.76 -4.44
N LYS A 282 -10.43 24.07 -4.14
CA LYS A 282 -9.41 24.96 -4.70
C LYS A 282 -8.08 24.73 -3.97
N LEU A 283 -8.13 24.75 -2.63
CA LEU A 283 -6.94 24.52 -1.80
C LEU A 283 -6.35 23.13 -2.04
N SER A 284 -7.18 22.09 -2.19
CA SER A 284 -6.73 20.72 -2.46
C SER A 284 -5.91 20.60 -3.75
N GLN A 285 -6.32 21.26 -4.83
CA GLN A 285 -5.51 21.30 -6.06
C GLN A 285 -4.19 22.05 -5.86
N THR A 286 -4.20 23.18 -5.16
CA THR A 286 -2.97 23.93 -4.85
C THR A 286 -2.02 23.07 -4.01
N CYS A 287 -2.47 22.51 -2.89
CA CYS A 287 -1.68 21.65 -2.02
C CYS A 287 -1.10 20.43 -2.75
N TYR A 288 -1.90 19.80 -3.62
CA TYR A 288 -1.44 18.68 -4.44
C TYR A 288 -0.28 19.09 -5.36
N LEU A 289 -0.44 20.17 -6.12
CA LEU A 289 0.60 20.64 -7.06
C LEU A 289 1.85 21.18 -6.34
N THR A 290 1.69 21.83 -5.18
CA THR A 290 2.80 22.19 -4.31
C THR A 290 3.57 20.94 -3.88
N ALA A 291 2.86 19.88 -3.49
CA ALA A 291 3.49 18.63 -3.09
C ALA A 291 4.21 17.92 -4.25
N VAL A 292 3.67 17.97 -5.47
CA VAL A 292 4.36 17.52 -6.69
C VAL A 292 5.69 18.26 -6.84
N ASP A 293 5.69 19.59 -6.82
CA ASP A 293 6.91 20.39 -6.96
C ASP A 293 7.95 20.07 -5.88
N LYS A 294 7.53 20.06 -4.61
CA LYS A 294 8.43 19.87 -3.47
C LYS A 294 9.02 18.47 -3.45
N CYS A 295 8.21 17.44 -3.72
CA CYS A 295 8.69 16.07 -3.77
C CYS A 295 9.58 15.82 -4.99
N TYR A 296 9.17 16.28 -6.18
CA TYR A 296 9.92 16.09 -7.41
C TYR A 296 11.28 16.78 -7.40
N ARG A 297 11.36 18.04 -6.93
CA ARG A 297 12.63 18.76 -6.79
C ARG A 297 13.62 18.02 -5.88
N ARG A 298 13.17 17.61 -4.70
CA ARG A 298 13.98 16.84 -3.73
C ARG A 298 14.37 15.45 -4.26
N PHE A 299 13.49 14.83 -5.05
CA PHE A 299 13.79 13.57 -5.72
C PHE A 299 14.91 13.75 -6.74
N CYS A 300 14.85 14.80 -7.55
CA CYS A 300 15.90 15.15 -8.51
C CYS A 300 17.25 15.43 -7.82
N GLU A 301 17.26 16.23 -6.74
CA GLU A 301 18.46 16.50 -5.93
C GLU A 301 19.11 15.20 -5.42
N LYS A 302 18.30 14.26 -4.93
CA LYS A 302 18.80 12.95 -4.48
C LYS A 302 19.36 12.13 -5.64
N PHE A 303 18.66 12.10 -6.75
CA PHE A 303 19.10 11.37 -7.94
C PHE A 303 20.44 11.91 -8.45
N GLU A 304 20.55 13.23 -8.61
CA GLU A 304 21.76 13.93 -9.03
C GLU A 304 22.94 13.63 -8.11
N LYS A 305 22.71 13.64 -6.80
CA LYS A 305 23.74 13.31 -5.81
C LYS A 305 24.29 11.89 -5.96
N PHE A 306 23.47 10.92 -6.34
CA PHE A 306 23.88 9.51 -6.43
C PHE A 306 24.37 9.09 -7.82
N GLU A 307 23.80 9.65 -8.88
CA GLU A 307 24.10 9.27 -10.28
C GLU A 307 25.03 10.26 -10.98
N GLY A 308 25.26 11.45 -10.40
CA GLY A 308 26.11 12.49 -10.99
C GLY A 308 25.54 13.11 -12.27
N LYS A 309 24.25 12.91 -12.55
CA LYS A 309 23.54 13.45 -13.73
C LYS A 309 22.21 14.07 -13.35
N GLN A 310 21.80 15.11 -14.06
CA GLN A 310 20.50 15.77 -13.88
C GLN A 310 19.35 14.79 -14.18
N PHE A 311 18.39 14.67 -13.26
CA PHE A 311 17.17 13.89 -13.51
C PHE A 311 16.18 14.72 -14.33
N SER A 312 15.51 14.11 -15.29
CA SER A 312 14.28 14.63 -15.88
C SER A 312 13.24 13.54 -16.07
N VAL A 313 12.03 13.89 -16.51
CA VAL A 313 10.98 12.93 -16.81
C VAL A 313 11.37 11.92 -17.91
N ALA A 314 12.42 12.19 -18.68
CA ALA A 314 12.97 11.24 -19.65
C ALA A 314 13.64 10.03 -18.96
N ASP A 315 14.16 10.18 -17.73
CA ASP A 315 14.84 9.13 -16.97
C ASP A 315 13.89 8.13 -16.29
N ALA A 316 12.57 8.36 -16.36
CA ALA A 316 11.55 7.42 -15.94
C ALA A 316 10.74 6.94 -17.15
N ASP A 317 10.62 5.63 -17.35
CA ASP A 317 9.83 5.05 -18.44
C ASP A 317 8.33 5.28 -18.22
N TYR A 318 7.88 5.19 -16.96
CA TYR A 318 6.50 5.51 -16.58
C TYR A 318 6.45 6.41 -15.35
N CYS A 319 5.41 7.23 -15.30
CA CYS A 319 5.08 8.10 -14.17
C CYS A 319 3.66 7.78 -13.70
N VAL A 320 3.52 7.33 -12.46
CA VAL A 320 2.27 6.89 -11.86
C VAL A 320 1.95 7.81 -10.69
N PHE A 321 0.72 8.31 -10.65
CA PHE A 321 0.29 9.29 -9.65
C PHE A 321 -0.90 8.75 -8.86
N HIS A 322 -1.06 9.20 -7.62
CA HIS A 322 -2.36 9.16 -6.97
C HIS A 322 -3.40 9.80 -7.90
N SER A 323 -4.49 9.08 -8.15
CA SER A 323 -5.45 9.38 -9.21
C SER A 323 -6.85 9.58 -8.62
N PRO A 324 -7.14 10.73 -8.00
CA PRO A 324 -8.50 11.02 -7.52
C PRO A 324 -9.47 11.24 -8.68
N TYR A 325 -8.97 11.78 -9.79
CA TYR A 325 -9.63 11.83 -11.09
C TYR A 325 -8.58 12.10 -12.18
N ASN A 326 -8.81 11.64 -13.40
CA ASN A 326 -7.78 11.63 -14.44
C ASN A 326 -7.28 13.03 -14.85
N LYS A 327 -8.13 14.06 -14.81
CA LYS A 327 -7.71 15.43 -15.13
C LYS A 327 -6.61 15.93 -14.19
N LEU A 328 -6.64 15.59 -12.90
CA LEU A 328 -5.57 15.99 -11.98
C LEU A 328 -4.25 15.29 -12.34
N VAL A 329 -4.30 14.03 -12.78
CA VAL A 329 -3.11 13.29 -13.24
C VAL A 329 -2.47 13.96 -14.46
N GLN A 330 -3.28 14.40 -15.43
CA GLN A 330 -2.81 15.18 -16.59
C GLN A 330 -2.10 16.47 -16.15
N LYS A 331 -2.72 17.23 -15.24
CA LYS A 331 -2.12 18.45 -14.67
C LYS A 331 -0.83 18.17 -13.91
N SER A 332 -0.78 17.07 -13.16
CA SER A 332 0.37 16.67 -12.34
C SER A 332 1.58 16.37 -13.20
N PHE A 333 1.41 15.59 -14.26
CA PHE A 333 2.50 15.28 -15.18
C PHE A 333 2.96 16.52 -15.96
N ALA A 334 2.01 17.34 -16.42
CA ALA A 334 2.33 18.62 -17.05
C ALA A 334 3.13 19.53 -16.10
N ARG A 335 2.82 19.51 -14.79
CA ARG A 335 3.56 20.25 -13.76
C ARG A 335 4.97 19.69 -13.55
N VAL A 336 5.16 18.38 -13.60
CA VAL A 336 6.50 17.75 -13.58
C VAL A 336 7.33 18.23 -14.78
N TYR A 337 6.75 18.23 -15.99
CA TYR A 337 7.46 18.71 -17.18
C TYR A 337 7.77 20.22 -17.12
N TYR A 338 6.89 21.04 -16.54
CA TYR A 338 7.18 22.44 -16.25
C TYR A 338 8.33 22.61 -15.24
N ASN A 339 8.47 21.72 -14.25
CA ASN A 339 9.64 21.74 -13.35
C ASN A 339 10.94 21.39 -14.09
N ASP A 340 10.90 20.47 -15.07
CA ASP A 340 12.05 20.20 -15.93
C ASP A 340 12.45 21.43 -16.75
N PHE A 341 11.46 22.18 -17.27
CA PHE A 341 11.69 23.45 -17.95
C PHE A 341 12.35 24.49 -17.01
N LEU A 342 11.81 24.69 -15.80
CA LEU A 342 12.39 25.62 -14.82
C LEU A 342 13.82 25.22 -14.39
N ARG A 343 14.14 23.93 -14.44
CA ARG A 343 15.48 23.38 -14.13
C ARG A 343 16.41 23.37 -15.34
N ASN A 344 15.98 23.91 -16.49
CA ASN A 344 16.73 23.92 -17.74
C ASN A 344 17.22 22.52 -18.16
N CYS A 345 16.38 21.50 -17.97
CA CYS A 345 16.74 20.14 -18.36
C CYS A 345 16.92 20.02 -19.87
N SER A 346 18.03 19.39 -20.30
CA SER A 346 18.37 19.22 -21.73
C SER A 346 17.36 18.38 -22.52
N THR A 347 16.46 17.70 -21.83
CA THR A 347 15.40 16.87 -22.43
C THR A 347 14.13 17.65 -22.75
N VAL A 348 14.04 18.91 -22.34
CA VAL A 348 12.91 19.78 -22.70
C VAL A 348 13.15 20.32 -24.10
N ASP A 349 12.23 20.02 -25.02
CA ASP A 349 12.38 20.42 -26.42
C ASP A 349 12.26 21.94 -26.63
N GLN A 350 12.83 22.44 -27.72
CA GLN A 350 12.87 23.86 -28.06
C GLN A 350 11.48 24.50 -28.15
N ASN A 351 10.49 23.77 -28.69
CA ASN A 351 9.12 24.26 -28.80
C ASN A 351 8.45 24.38 -27.40
N ALA A 352 8.75 23.47 -26.48
CA ALA A 352 8.32 23.57 -25.09
C ALA A 352 8.97 24.76 -24.39
N ILE A 353 10.28 24.98 -24.59
CA ILE A 353 11.00 26.15 -24.05
C ILE A 353 10.35 27.45 -24.51
N GLU A 354 10.11 27.61 -25.81
CA GLU A 354 9.50 28.83 -26.37
C GLU A 354 8.11 29.10 -25.81
N LYS A 355 7.27 28.06 -25.69
CA LYS A 355 5.90 28.18 -25.17
C LYS A 355 5.83 28.40 -23.67
N LEU A 356 6.77 27.86 -22.90
CA LEU A 356 6.78 27.99 -21.44
C LEU A 356 7.53 29.23 -20.94
N LYS A 357 8.39 29.83 -21.77
CA LYS A 357 9.15 31.05 -21.45
C LYS A 357 8.33 32.21 -20.87
N PRO A 358 7.10 32.52 -21.36
CA PRO A 358 6.28 33.57 -20.78
C PRO A 358 5.92 33.35 -19.30
N PHE A 359 6.00 32.10 -18.83
CA PHE A 359 5.63 31.70 -17.47
C PHE A 359 6.85 31.43 -16.57
N ALA A 360 8.08 31.70 -17.03
CA ALA A 360 9.30 31.34 -16.31
C ALA A 360 9.48 32.08 -14.98
N ASN A 361 8.95 33.30 -14.88
CA ASN A 361 9.10 34.19 -13.72
C ASN A 361 7.83 34.27 -12.86
N LEU A 362 6.85 33.38 -13.07
CA LEU A 362 5.67 33.34 -12.19
C LEU A 362 6.09 32.92 -10.79
N GLU A 363 5.56 33.63 -9.79
CA GLU A 363 5.68 33.19 -8.40
C GLU A 363 4.96 31.85 -8.20
N ALA A 364 5.44 31.04 -7.25
CA ALA A 364 4.95 29.68 -7.05
C ALA A 364 3.41 29.64 -6.88
N GLU A 365 2.87 30.50 -6.02
CA GLU A 365 1.42 30.57 -5.76
C GLU A 365 0.59 30.99 -6.98
N GLU A 366 1.10 31.95 -7.76
CA GLU A 366 0.45 32.38 -9.00
C GLU A 366 0.45 31.23 -10.02
N SER A 367 1.56 30.50 -10.11
CA SER A 367 1.71 29.40 -11.05
C SER A 367 0.73 28.24 -10.81
N TYR A 368 0.28 28.01 -9.56
CA TYR A 368 -0.70 26.95 -9.25
C TYR A 368 -2.12 27.27 -9.72
N GLN A 369 -2.44 28.56 -9.89
CA GLN A 369 -3.77 29.03 -10.28
C GLN A 369 -3.84 29.55 -11.72
N ASN A 370 -2.68 29.65 -12.40
CA ASN A 370 -2.58 30.16 -13.75
C ASN A 370 -3.06 29.12 -14.79
N ARG A 371 -4.24 29.37 -15.37
CA ARG A 371 -4.88 28.48 -16.36
C ARG A 371 -4.13 28.42 -17.70
N ASP A 372 -3.47 29.50 -18.09
CA ASP A 372 -2.72 29.55 -19.35
C ASP A 372 -1.44 28.72 -19.25
N LEU A 373 -0.75 28.78 -18.11
CA LEU A 373 0.35 27.87 -17.80
C LEU A 373 -0.14 26.41 -17.78
N GLU A 374 -1.27 26.13 -17.13
CA GLU A 374 -1.84 24.78 -17.06
C GLU A 374 -2.13 24.20 -18.46
N LYS A 375 -2.80 24.99 -19.32
CA LYS A 375 -3.15 24.60 -20.69
C LYS A 375 -1.90 24.42 -21.55
N THR A 376 -0.96 25.35 -21.46
CA THR A 376 0.28 25.31 -22.24
C THR A 376 1.13 24.11 -21.84
N SER A 377 1.30 23.88 -20.53
CA SER A 377 2.05 22.74 -19.99
C SER A 377 1.44 21.40 -20.43
N GLN A 378 0.11 21.27 -20.38
CA GLN A 378 -0.59 20.08 -20.89
C GLN A 378 -0.35 19.87 -22.39
N GLN A 379 -0.40 20.94 -23.18
CA GLN A 379 -0.19 20.85 -24.63
C GLN A 379 1.22 20.36 -24.96
N VAL A 380 2.25 20.93 -24.34
CA VAL A 380 3.65 20.56 -24.62
C VAL A 380 4.03 19.20 -24.03
N ALA A 381 3.42 18.81 -22.90
CA ALA A 381 3.68 17.52 -22.27
C ALA A 381 2.86 16.36 -22.88
N LYS A 382 1.92 16.62 -23.81
CA LYS A 382 0.92 15.64 -24.25
C LYS A 382 1.52 14.33 -24.78
N ALA A 383 2.50 14.39 -25.68
CA ALA A 383 3.10 13.18 -26.25
C ALA A 383 3.80 12.32 -25.18
N LEU A 384 4.48 12.98 -24.23
CA LEU A 384 5.11 12.31 -23.10
C LEU A 384 4.08 11.75 -22.11
N TYR A 385 2.97 12.46 -21.89
CA TYR A 385 1.87 11.97 -21.06
C TYR A 385 1.28 10.69 -21.64
N ASP A 386 0.95 10.70 -22.94
CA ASP A 386 0.36 9.55 -23.62
C ASP A 386 1.27 8.31 -23.53
N ALA A 387 2.59 8.50 -23.61
CA ALA A 387 3.58 7.42 -23.50
C ALA A 387 3.86 6.95 -22.06
N LYS A 388 4.09 7.90 -21.14
CA LYS A 388 4.62 7.62 -19.79
C LYS A 388 3.55 7.50 -18.71
N VAL A 389 2.37 8.10 -18.92
CA VAL A 389 1.29 8.15 -17.92
C VAL A 389 0.04 7.44 -18.42
N GLY A 390 -0.30 7.56 -19.70
CA GLY A 390 -1.48 6.93 -20.32
C GLY A 390 -1.70 5.47 -19.89
N PRO A 391 -0.67 4.59 -19.92
CA PRO A 391 -0.80 3.19 -19.49
C PRO A 391 -1.21 2.98 -18.03
N SER A 392 -1.08 3.98 -17.16
CA SER A 392 -1.47 3.92 -15.74
C SER A 392 -2.94 4.27 -15.47
N THR A 393 -3.68 4.72 -16.49
CA THR A 393 -4.97 5.40 -16.27
C THR A 393 -6.20 4.50 -16.34
N LEU A 394 -6.08 3.25 -16.79
CA LEU A 394 -7.20 2.34 -17.04
C LEU A 394 -8.09 2.16 -15.80
N LEU A 395 -7.55 1.59 -14.71
CA LEU A 395 -8.34 1.33 -13.51
C LEU A 395 -8.86 2.63 -12.86
N PRO A 396 -8.07 3.70 -12.66
CA PRO A 396 -8.60 4.95 -12.11
C PRO A 396 -9.76 5.58 -12.91
N LYS A 397 -9.74 5.49 -14.25
CA LYS A 397 -10.80 6.01 -15.11
C LYS A 397 -12.08 5.17 -15.06
N GLU A 398 -11.94 3.86 -14.93
CA GLU A 398 -13.05 2.91 -14.93
C GLU A 398 -13.64 2.67 -13.53
N VAL A 399 -12.87 2.84 -12.46
CA VAL A 399 -13.28 2.51 -11.08
C VAL A 399 -13.56 3.77 -10.25
N GLY A 400 -12.88 4.88 -10.53
CA GLY A 400 -12.98 6.09 -9.71
C GLY A 400 -11.83 6.25 -8.71
N ASN A 401 -12.01 7.15 -7.76
CA ASN A 401 -11.03 7.37 -6.70
C ASN A 401 -11.05 6.24 -5.68
N MET A 402 -9.94 5.52 -5.57
CA MET A 402 -9.77 4.42 -4.63
C MET A 402 -8.94 4.81 -3.40
N TYR A 403 -8.85 6.12 -3.10
CA TYR A 403 -8.02 6.71 -2.04
C TYR A 403 -6.63 6.05 -1.92
N THR A 404 -6.34 5.32 -0.84
CA THR A 404 -5.02 4.72 -0.60
C THR A 404 -4.63 3.67 -1.64
N ALA A 405 -5.61 3.01 -2.26
CA ALA A 405 -5.39 2.04 -3.33
C ALA A 405 -5.22 2.70 -4.71
N SER A 406 -5.55 3.99 -4.88
CA SER A 406 -5.58 4.66 -6.19
C SER A 406 -4.22 4.66 -6.91
N LEU A 407 -3.13 4.97 -6.20
CA LEU A 407 -1.77 4.92 -6.79
C LEU A 407 -1.40 3.49 -7.23
N TYR A 408 -1.79 2.49 -6.45
CA TYR A 408 -1.45 1.09 -6.71
C TYR A 408 -2.34 0.47 -7.79
N ALA A 409 -3.58 0.95 -7.95
CA ALA A 409 -4.44 0.60 -9.08
C ALA A 409 -3.89 1.20 -10.39
N ALA A 410 -3.31 2.40 -10.32
CA ALA A 410 -2.60 2.99 -11.45
C ALA A 410 -1.33 2.17 -11.79
N LEU A 411 -0.57 1.69 -10.80
CA LEU A 411 0.54 0.74 -11.02
C LEU A 411 0.05 -0.59 -11.63
N ALA A 412 -1.05 -1.14 -11.11
CA ALA A 412 -1.67 -2.34 -11.66
C ALA A 412 -2.08 -2.17 -13.13
N SER A 413 -2.52 -0.97 -13.51
CA SER A 413 -2.81 -0.62 -14.91
C SER A 413 -1.55 -0.63 -15.78
N VAL A 414 -0.43 -0.09 -15.29
CA VAL A 414 0.87 -0.16 -16.01
C VAL A 414 1.27 -1.61 -16.23
N ILE A 415 1.21 -2.44 -15.19
CA ILE A 415 1.59 -3.86 -15.30
C ILE A 415 0.65 -4.58 -16.28
N HIS A 416 -0.66 -4.40 -16.15
CA HIS A 416 -1.64 -4.96 -17.07
C HIS A 416 -1.30 -4.61 -18.53
N ASN A 417 -1.08 -3.33 -18.82
CA ASN A 417 -0.87 -2.82 -20.16
C ASN A 417 0.54 -3.07 -20.73
N LYS A 418 1.57 -3.20 -19.88
CA LYS A 418 2.98 -3.13 -20.29
C LYS A 418 3.87 -4.25 -19.75
N HIS A 419 3.34 -5.25 -19.02
CA HIS A 419 4.14 -6.32 -18.41
C HIS A 419 5.17 -6.98 -19.36
N ALA A 420 4.87 -7.10 -20.66
CA ALA A 420 5.76 -7.71 -21.64
C ALA A 420 7.01 -6.87 -21.97
N THR A 421 6.97 -5.54 -21.76
CA THR A 421 8.06 -4.61 -22.07
C THR A 421 8.62 -3.91 -20.83
N LEU A 422 8.09 -4.22 -19.64
CA LEU A 422 8.39 -3.51 -18.40
C LEU A 422 9.73 -3.93 -17.77
N ASP A 423 10.34 -5.04 -18.21
CA ASP A 423 11.64 -5.48 -17.71
C ASP A 423 12.74 -4.42 -17.93
N GLY A 424 13.47 -4.09 -16.86
CA GLY A 424 14.49 -3.06 -16.87
C GLY A 424 13.97 -1.63 -16.88
N GLN A 425 12.65 -1.40 -16.84
CA GLN A 425 12.08 -0.05 -16.88
C GLN A 425 11.99 0.57 -15.48
N ARG A 426 12.14 1.90 -15.41
CA ARG A 426 11.98 2.69 -14.18
C ARG A 426 10.57 3.28 -14.11
N ILE A 427 9.94 3.16 -12.95
CA ILE A 427 8.60 3.67 -12.69
C ILE A 427 8.69 4.70 -11.55
N MET A 428 8.44 5.97 -11.87
CA MET A 428 8.30 7.03 -10.86
C MET A 428 6.89 7.00 -10.29
N MET A 429 6.79 6.97 -8.97
CA MET A 429 5.53 6.88 -8.22
C MET A 429 5.34 8.16 -7.41
N PHE A 430 4.18 8.82 -7.50
CA PHE A 430 3.82 9.95 -6.65
C PHE A 430 2.58 9.63 -5.81
N SER A 431 2.78 9.48 -4.50
CA SER A 431 1.70 9.31 -3.52
C SER A 431 1.39 10.63 -2.83
N TYR A 432 0.11 10.92 -2.66
CA TYR A 432 -0.41 12.10 -1.97
C TYR A 432 -1.57 11.71 -1.08
N GLY A 433 -1.65 12.32 0.10
CA GLY A 433 -2.83 12.34 0.95
C GLY A 433 -2.97 13.73 1.57
N SER A 434 -4.19 14.26 1.58
CA SER A 434 -4.51 15.58 2.15
C SER A 434 -4.21 15.69 3.64
N GLY A 435 -4.09 16.92 4.14
CA GLY A 435 -3.70 17.25 5.52
C GLY A 435 -2.30 17.85 5.77
N MET A 436 -1.22 17.64 4.99
CA MET A 436 -0.98 16.73 3.89
C MET A 436 0.34 15.97 4.05
N THR A 437 0.42 14.79 3.43
CA THR A 437 1.62 13.96 3.32
C THR A 437 1.78 13.43 1.90
N ALA A 438 2.97 13.60 1.31
CA ALA A 438 3.27 13.10 -0.04
C ALA A 438 4.70 12.58 -0.15
N THR A 439 4.90 11.69 -1.12
CA THR A 439 6.21 11.16 -1.48
C THR A 439 6.30 10.85 -2.97
N VAL A 440 7.35 11.32 -3.64
CA VAL A 440 7.85 10.73 -4.90
C VAL A 440 8.84 9.62 -4.56
N PHE A 441 8.70 8.44 -5.16
CA PHE A 441 9.67 7.35 -5.04
C PHE A 441 9.80 6.60 -6.36
N SER A 442 10.90 5.86 -6.53
CA SER A 442 11.18 5.11 -7.76
C SER A 442 11.17 3.61 -7.55
N LEU A 443 10.63 2.89 -8.53
CA LEU A 443 10.64 1.44 -8.62
C LEU A 443 11.40 1.02 -9.88
N LYS A 444 12.16 -0.06 -9.78
CA LYS A 444 12.78 -0.75 -10.91
C LYS A 444 12.02 -2.02 -11.19
N ALA A 445 11.48 -2.13 -12.40
CA ALA A 445 10.86 -3.37 -12.85
C ALA A 445 11.93 -4.32 -13.38
N ASN A 446 11.78 -5.60 -13.03
CA ASN A 446 12.64 -6.72 -13.38
C ASN A 446 11.72 -7.86 -13.84
N LYS A 447 12.21 -8.71 -14.76
CA LYS A 447 11.46 -9.87 -15.27
C LYS A 447 10.85 -10.74 -14.17
N GLY A 448 11.60 -10.97 -13.10
CA GLY A 448 11.26 -11.91 -12.03
C GLY A 448 11.20 -13.36 -12.51
N GLN A 449 10.72 -14.25 -11.64
CA GLN A 449 10.52 -15.67 -11.94
C GLN A 449 9.20 -16.12 -11.34
N HIS A 450 8.48 -17.04 -12.01
CA HIS A 450 7.21 -17.55 -11.49
C HIS A 450 7.38 -18.14 -10.08
N PRO A 451 6.49 -17.83 -9.12
CA PRO A 451 5.21 -17.11 -9.29
C PRO A 451 5.33 -15.57 -9.25
N PHE A 452 6.50 -15.03 -8.93
CA PHE A 452 6.77 -13.58 -8.81
C PHE A 452 7.39 -13.00 -10.09
N SER A 453 6.60 -12.98 -11.16
CA SER A 453 6.98 -12.37 -12.45
C SER A 453 5.95 -11.35 -12.92
N LEU A 454 6.38 -10.37 -13.71
CA LEU A 454 5.50 -9.32 -14.23
C LEU A 454 4.31 -9.88 -15.04
N SER A 455 4.56 -10.93 -15.83
CA SER A 455 3.52 -11.60 -16.60
C SER A 455 2.51 -12.34 -15.72
N ASN A 456 2.98 -13.02 -14.66
CA ASN A 456 2.07 -13.69 -13.73
C ASN A 456 1.25 -12.68 -12.92
N ILE A 457 1.85 -11.55 -12.52
CA ILE A 457 1.11 -10.47 -11.85
C ILE A 457 -0.01 -9.94 -12.75
N ALA A 458 0.29 -9.63 -14.02
CA ALA A 458 -0.73 -9.20 -14.97
C ALA A 458 -1.85 -10.23 -15.16
N SER A 459 -1.49 -11.52 -15.23
CA SER A 459 -2.44 -12.64 -15.36
C SER A 459 -3.36 -12.77 -14.13
N VAL A 460 -2.80 -12.71 -12.92
CA VAL A 460 -3.55 -12.81 -11.65
C VAL A 460 -4.47 -11.62 -11.43
N LEU A 461 -3.97 -10.41 -11.72
CA LEU A 461 -4.77 -9.18 -11.66
C LEU A 461 -6.02 -9.29 -12.53
N ASN A 462 -5.88 -9.87 -13.73
CA ASN A 462 -6.98 -10.18 -14.65
C ASN A 462 -7.94 -8.99 -14.87
N VAL A 463 -7.35 -7.79 -15.04
CA VAL A 463 -8.06 -6.50 -15.03
C VAL A 463 -9.21 -6.48 -16.04
N GLN A 464 -8.95 -6.91 -17.28
CA GLN A 464 -9.95 -6.90 -18.35
C GLN A 464 -11.21 -7.69 -17.97
N LYS A 465 -11.06 -8.94 -17.53
CA LYS A 465 -12.22 -9.76 -17.14
C LYS A 465 -12.96 -9.20 -15.93
N LYS A 466 -12.24 -8.61 -14.96
CA LYS A 466 -12.89 -7.97 -13.80
C LYS A 466 -13.70 -6.73 -14.22
N LEU A 467 -13.21 -5.95 -15.18
CA LEU A 467 -13.94 -4.78 -15.70
C LEU A 467 -15.16 -5.18 -16.55
N GLU A 468 -15.04 -6.26 -17.33
CA GLU A 468 -16.13 -6.83 -18.16
C GLU A 468 -17.24 -7.48 -17.32
N ALA A 469 -16.90 -8.04 -16.16
CA ALA A 469 -17.84 -8.70 -15.26
C ALA A 469 -18.63 -7.74 -14.35
N ARG A 470 -18.51 -6.42 -14.57
CA ARG A 470 -19.20 -5.41 -13.76
C ARG A 470 -20.69 -5.33 -14.10
N HIS A 471 -21.45 -4.85 -13.12
CA HIS A 471 -22.88 -4.61 -13.21
C HIS A 471 -23.14 -3.11 -13.18
N GLU A 472 -23.52 -2.58 -14.34
CA GLU A 472 -23.93 -1.19 -14.46
C GLU A 472 -25.29 -0.98 -13.79
N VAL A 473 -25.38 0.04 -12.94
CA VAL A 473 -26.62 0.47 -12.30
C VAL A 473 -27.02 1.86 -12.79
N SER A 474 -28.32 2.16 -12.71
CA SER A 474 -28.81 3.51 -13.02
C SER A 474 -28.35 4.53 -11.95
N PRO A 475 -28.18 5.81 -12.31
CA PRO A 475 -27.87 6.86 -11.35
C PRO A 475 -28.85 6.95 -10.17
N GLU A 476 -30.15 6.71 -10.40
CA GLU A 476 -31.16 6.71 -9.34
C GLU A 476 -30.89 5.60 -8.33
N LYS A 477 -30.61 4.38 -8.82
CA LYS A 477 -30.31 3.25 -7.95
C LYS A 477 -28.99 3.43 -7.19
N PHE A 478 -28.00 4.04 -7.84
CA PHE A 478 -26.76 4.44 -7.20
C PHE A 478 -27.02 5.43 -6.04
N VAL A 479 -27.81 6.48 -6.27
CA VAL A 479 -28.17 7.47 -5.23
C VAL A 479 -28.98 6.84 -4.09
N GLU A 480 -29.92 5.94 -4.38
CA GLU A 480 -30.63 5.16 -3.36
C GLU A 480 -29.66 4.34 -2.49
N THR A 481 -28.68 3.70 -3.13
CA THR A 481 -27.68 2.88 -2.44
C THR A 481 -26.80 3.74 -1.54
N LEU A 482 -26.37 4.92 -2.00
CA LEU A 482 -25.61 5.86 -1.17
C LEU A 482 -26.41 6.32 0.05
N LYS A 483 -27.71 6.62 -0.12
CA LYS A 483 -28.59 6.98 1.00
C LYS A 483 -28.71 5.83 1.99
N LEU A 484 -28.88 4.59 1.51
CA LEU A 484 -28.90 3.42 2.40
C LEU A 484 -27.58 3.28 3.17
N ASN A 485 -26.44 3.39 2.49
CA ASN A 485 -25.13 3.30 3.12
C ASN A 485 -24.91 4.41 4.17
N GLU A 486 -25.41 5.63 3.93
CA GLU A 486 -25.39 6.71 4.92
C GLU A 486 -26.14 6.33 6.21
N HIS A 487 -27.27 5.63 6.10
CA HIS A 487 -28.00 5.11 7.27
C HIS A 487 -27.27 3.96 7.98
N ARG A 488 -26.47 3.17 7.24
CA ARG A 488 -25.68 2.07 7.81
C ARG A 488 -24.36 2.55 8.43
N TYR A 489 -23.86 3.71 8.03
CA TYR A 489 -22.59 4.24 8.51
C TYR A 489 -22.65 4.52 10.02
N GLY A 490 -21.81 3.82 10.79
CA GLY A 490 -21.79 3.94 12.25
C GLY A 490 -23.02 3.37 12.98
N ALA A 491 -23.90 2.64 12.28
CA ALA A 491 -25.07 1.98 12.89
C ALA A 491 -24.74 0.57 13.43
N ASN A 492 -25.62 0.05 14.27
CA ASN A 492 -25.62 -1.31 14.82
C ASN A 492 -27.00 -1.96 14.67
N ASP A 493 -27.13 -3.22 15.12
CA ASP A 493 -28.37 -3.99 15.14
C ASP A 493 -29.13 -4.02 13.80
N PHE A 494 -28.44 -4.47 12.75
CA PHE A 494 -29.05 -4.67 11.45
C PHE A 494 -28.52 -5.89 10.70
N VAL A 495 -29.39 -6.44 9.86
CA VAL A 495 -29.06 -7.48 8.88
C VAL A 495 -29.09 -6.84 7.49
N THR A 496 -28.10 -7.16 6.65
CA THR A 496 -28.08 -6.72 5.25
C THR A 496 -29.06 -7.55 4.42
N SER A 497 -29.36 -7.13 3.20
CA SER A 497 -30.11 -7.97 2.25
C SER A 497 -29.48 -9.34 1.99
N ASN A 498 -28.18 -9.51 2.29
CA ASN A 498 -27.38 -10.68 1.91
C ASN A 498 -27.45 -10.98 0.40
N ASP A 499 -27.74 -9.96 -0.44
CA ASP A 499 -27.78 -10.12 -1.88
C ASP A 499 -26.36 -10.28 -2.42
N THR A 500 -26.04 -11.51 -2.82
CA THR A 500 -24.75 -11.85 -3.44
C THR A 500 -24.86 -12.07 -4.94
N SER A 501 -26.00 -11.74 -5.57
CA SER A 501 -26.27 -12.06 -6.98
C SER A 501 -25.29 -11.40 -7.95
N MET A 502 -24.77 -10.22 -7.60
CA MET A 502 -23.80 -9.46 -8.36
C MET A 502 -22.35 -9.75 -7.96
N LEU A 503 -22.12 -10.52 -6.89
CA LEU A 503 -20.78 -10.78 -6.37
C LEU A 503 -20.19 -12.04 -6.99
N SER A 504 -18.91 -11.97 -7.36
CA SER A 504 -18.19 -13.13 -7.88
C SER A 504 -17.97 -14.20 -6.80
N PRO A 505 -17.87 -15.50 -7.16
CA PRO A 505 -17.51 -16.55 -6.23
C PRO A 505 -16.19 -16.26 -5.49
N GLY A 506 -16.19 -16.46 -4.18
CA GLY A 506 -15.05 -16.17 -3.31
C GLY A 506 -14.97 -14.74 -2.76
N THR A 507 -15.87 -13.83 -3.17
CA THR A 507 -16.01 -12.51 -2.55
C THR A 507 -16.54 -12.64 -1.12
N TYR A 508 -15.96 -11.89 -0.19
CA TYR A 508 -16.51 -11.72 1.16
C TYR A 508 -17.55 -10.61 1.19
N TYR A 509 -18.59 -10.79 1.99
CA TYR A 509 -19.69 -9.84 2.13
C TYR A 509 -20.18 -9.76 3.57
N LEU A 510 -20.66 -8.58 3.97
CA LEU A 510 -21.23 -8.29 5.28
C LEU A 510 -22.64 -8.87 5.39
N THR A 511 -22.88 -9.71 6.39
CA THR A 511 -24.20 -10.32 6.63
C THR A 511 -25.03 -9.49 7.58
N ASN A 512 -24.42 -9.05 8.69
CA ASN A 512 -25.10 -8.30 9.74
C ASN A 512 -24.09 -7.60 10.64
N VAL A 513 -24.59 -6.60 11.37
CA VAL A 513 -23.93 -5.94 12.49
C VAL A 513 -24.86 -6.09 13.68
N ASP A 514 -24.38 -6.69 14.78
CA ASP A 514 -25.23 -6.86 15.96
C ASP A 514 -25.32 -5.58 16.82
N ASP A 515 -26.06 -5.64 17.92
CA ASP A 515 -26.29 -4.57 18.87
C ASP A 515 -25.00 -4.02 19.52
N LEU A 516 -23.93 -4.82 19.53
CA LEU A 516 -22.60 -4.46 20.02
C LEU A 516 -21.63 -4.03 18.92
N TYR A 517 -22.14 -3.65 17.74
CA TYR A 517 -21.36 -3.20 16.57
C TYR A 517 -20.43 -4.28 15.98
N ARG A 518 -20.57 -5.54 16.38
CA ARG A 518 -19.73 -6.62 15.84
C ARG A 518 -20.24 -6.97 14.44
N ARG A 519 -19.34 -6.92 13.47
CA ARG A 519 -19.63 -7.21 12.05
C ARG A 519 -19.41 -8.69 11.74
N PHE A 520 -20.27 -9.29 10.95
CA PHE A 520 -20.16 -10.70 10.57
C PHE A 520 -20.06 -10.82 9.05
N TYR A 521 -19.13 -11.64 8.59
CA TYR A 521 -18.84 -11.81 7.17
C TYR A 521 -19.03 -13.26 6.73
N LYS A 522 -19.46 -13.43 5.48
CA LYS A 522 -19.49 -14.71 4.77
C LYS A 522 -18.81 -14.57 3.43
N LYS A 523 -18.59 -15.71 2.77
CA LYS A 523 -17.94 -15.79 1.47
C LYS A 523 -18.88 -16.42 0.45
N VAL A 524 -18.99 -15.80 -0.72
CA VAL A 524 -19.85 -16.28 -1.80
C VAL A 524 -19.40 -17.66 -2.27
N GLY A 525 -20.31 -18.62 -2.27
CA GLY A 525 -20.08 -19.98 -2.76
C GLY A 525 -19.47 -20.97 -1.76
N GLU A 526 -19.27 -20.58 -0.50
CA GLU A 526 -18.94 -21.52 0.58
C GLU A 526 -20.16 -21.74 1.48
N GLU A 527 -20.49 -23.02 1.77
CA GLU A 527 -21.45 -23.34 2.83
C GLU A 527 -20.95 -22.75 4.15
N ALA A 528 -21.86 -22.16 4.93
CA ALA A 528 -21.56 -21.36 6.10
C ALA A 528 -20.72 -22.11 7.15
N LYS A 529 -19.39 -22.06 7.04
CA LYS A 529 -18.55 -22.14 8.23
C LYS A 529 -18.81 -20.85 9.00
N LYS A 530 -19.31 -20.97 10.23
CA LYS A 530 -19.39 -19.85 11.15
C LYS A 530 -17.96 -19.32 11.34
N ILE A 531 -17.61 -18.24 10.67
CA ILE A 531 -16.44 -17.44 11.02
C ILE A 531 -16.81 -16.81 12.36
N ALA A 532 -16.32 -17.40 13.45
CA ALA A 532 -16.54 -16.87 14.78
C ALA A 532 -15.65 -15.64 14.94
N ASN A 533 -16.26 -14.48 15.20
CA ASN A 533 -15.53 -13.33 15.71
C ASN A 533 -14.85 -13.75 17.02
N GLY A 534 -13.53 -13.61 17.06
CA GLY A 534 -12.64 -14.14 18.10
C GLY A 534 -13.22 -14.22 19.51
N HIS A 535 -13.06 -15.42 20.09
CA HIS A 535 -13.44 -15.87 21.44
C HIS A 535 -14.86 -15.57 21.94
#